data_AF-R5EBI6-F1
#
_entry.id   AF-R5EBI6-F1
#
_cell.length_a   1.000
_cell.length_b   1.000
_cell.length_c   1.000
_cell.angle_alpha   90.00
_cell.angle_beta   90.00
_cell.angle_gamma   90.00
#
_symmetry.space_group_name_H-M   'P 1'
#
loop_
_entity.id
_entity.type
_entity.pdbx_description
1 polymer ?
#
loop_
_entity_poly.entity_id
_entity_poly.type
_entity_poly.pdbx_seq_one_letter_code
_entity_poly.pdbx_strand_id
1 'polypeptide(L)'
;MGAAQKILTIMGVIYTIVGGGVLIGMLCTSGIPLVMYLLPAIFLLLGIGFLVGVYINIAGKRNIVKKGTRYPAKIYGYVDNTSVVVNGRFPQNVKVHYFDSHGIEREAVIPTSFTRGSNEYPIGMTIDIYEYNGKYGFDKKSVRDEILYREEELMDDKPINPGAVKLIAVTCPNCASTYQATQGYSNRCPYCGSYQNI
;
A
#
# COMPACT_ATOMS: atom_id res chain seq x y z
N MET A 1 -7.57 -4.43 3.64
CA MET A 1 -8.49 -3.32 3.94
C MET A 1 -7.78 -2.35 4.87
N GLY A 2 -7.77 -1.06 4.54
CA GLY A 2 -7.18 -0.02 5.40
C GLY A 2 -7.99 0.21 6.67
N ALA A 3 -7.41 0.88 7.68
CA ALA A 3 -8.06 1.14 8.96
C ALA A 3 -9.39 1.90 8.80
N ALA A 4 -9.41 2.95 7.96
CA ALA A 4 -10.63 3.71 7.67
C ALA A 4 -11.75 2.85 7.06
N GLN A 5 -11.42 1.93 6.14
CA GLN A 5 -12.41 1.01 5.56
C GLN A 5 -13.00 0.09 6.63
N LYS A 6 -12.18 -0.43 7.54
CA LYS A 6 -12.66 -1.28 8.65
C LYS A 6 -13.63 -0.52 9.55
N ILE A 7 -13.30 0.72 9.91
CA ILE A 7 -14.16 1.57 10.74
C ILE A 7 -15.49 1.84 10.02
N LEU A 8 -15.46 2.23 8.74
CA LEU A 8 -16.66 2.48 7.95
C LEU A 8 -17.52 1.22 7.77
N THR A 9 -16.93 0.03 7.65
CA THR A 9 -17.69 -1.23 7.62
C THR A 9 -18.38 -1.50 8.95
N ILE A 10 -17.66 -1.33 10.08
CA ILE A 10 -18.24 -1.54 11.42
C ILE A 10 -19.40 -0.57 11.65
N MET A 11 -19.20 0.72 11.36
CA MET A 11 -20.25 1.72 11.46
C MET A 11 -21.42 1.35 10.54
N GLY A 12 -21.16 1.08 9.26
CA GLY A 12 -22.19 0.68 8.30
C GLY A 12 -23.05 -0.47 8.81
N VAL A 13 -22.46 -1.53 9.35
CA VAL A 13 -23.19 -2.66 9.96
C VAL A 13 -24.06 -2.21 11.13
N ILE A 14 -23.52 -1.44 12.09
CA ILE A 14 -24.26 -0.95 13.26
C ILE A 14 -25.47 -0.12 12.83
N TYR A 15 -25.26 0.87 11.96
CA TYR A 15 -26.33 1.74 11.46
C TYR A 15 -27.43 0.96 10.73
N THR A 16 -27.05 -0.07 9.96
CA THR A 16 -28.01 -0.92 9.23
C THR A 16 -28.81 -1.82 10.18
N ILE A 17 -28.17 -2.39 11.21
CA ILE A 17 -28.84 -3.23 12.22
C ILE A 17 -29.80 -2.38 13.07
N VAL A 18 -29.36 -1.22 13.55
CA VAL A 18 -30.20 -0.34 14.39
C VAL A 18 -31.36 0.22 13.59
N GLY A 19 -31.08 0.83 12.43
CA GLY A 19 -32.11 1.39 11.55
C GLY A 19 -33.09 0.31 11.07
N GLY A 20 -32.58 -0.82 10.59
CA GLY A 20 -33.40 -1.92 10.07
C GLY A 20 -34.18 -2.65 11.16
N GLY A 21 -33.56 -2.92 12.30
CA GLY A 21 -34.21 -3.60 13.44
C GLY A 21 -35.36 -2.77 14.02
N VAL A 22 -35.15 -1.46 14.21
CA VAL A 22 -36.21 -0.55 14.67
C VAL A 22 -37.31 -0.42 13.62
N LEU A 23 -36.97 -0.31 12.33
CA LEU A 23 -37.96 -0.23 11.25
C LEU A 23 -38.83 -1.49 11.18
N ILE A 24 -38.22 -2.69 11.24
CA ILE A 24 -38.95 -3.97 11.25
C ILE A 24 -39.85 -4.06 12.49
N GLY A 25 -39.33 -3.70 13.67
CA GLY A 25 -40.11 -3.70 14.91
C GLY A 25 -41.34 -2.77 14.81
N MET A 26 -41.18 -1.59 14.23
CA MET A 26 -42.29 -0.65 14.00
C MET A 26 -43.30 -1.18 12.98
N LEU A 27 -42.85 -1.85 11.91
CA LEU A 27 -43.74 -2.45 10.91
C LEU A 27 -44.59 -3.60 11.47
N CYS A 28 -44.11 -4.29 12.50
CA CYS A 28 -44.87 -5.32 13.20
C CYS A 28 -45.93 -4.77 14.17
N THR A 29 -46.00 -3.45 14.36
CA THR A 29 -46.94 -2.79 15.28
C THR A 29 -47.92 -1.89 14.52
N SER A 30 -49.20 -1.96 14.84
CA SER A 30 -50.23 -1.11 14.24
C SER A 30 -50.34 0.25 14.93
N GLY A 31 -50.73 1.29 14.19
CA GLY A 31 -51.02 2.62 14.75
C GLY A 31 -49.84 3.60 14.87
N ILE A 32 -48.65 3.24 14.40
CA ILE A 32 -47.49 4.16 14.42
C ILE A 32 -47.63 5.20 13.30
N PRO A 33 -47.52 6.51 13.61
CA PRO A 33 -47.61 7.56 12.60
C PRO A 33 -46.41 7.54 11.64
N LEU A 34 -46.67 7.83 10.37
CA LEU A 34 -45.70 7.68 9.26
C LEU A 34 -44.38 8.45 9.50
N VAL A 35 -44.43 9.58 10.21
CA VAL A 35 -43.27 10.41 10.56
C VAL A 35 -42.25 9.66 11.44
N MET A 36 -42.70 8.72 12.28
CA MET A 36 -41.79 7.94 13.16
C MET A 36 -40.91 6.96 12.39
N TYR A 37 -41.29 6.58 11.16
CA TYR A 37 -40.46 5.73 10.30
C TYR A 37 -39.32 6.48 9.62
N LEU A 38 -39.37 7.83 9.56
CA LEU A 38 -38.33 8.63 8.89
C LEU A 38 -36.97 8.47 9.57
N LEU A 39 -36.93 8.57 10.90
CA LEU A 39 -35.69 8.47 11.66
C LEU A 39 -34.98 7.12 11.43
N PRO A 40 -35.59 5.94 11.70
CA PRO A 40 -34.94 4.66 11.44
C PRO A 40 -34.61 4.42 9.96
N ALA A 41 -35.41 4.96 9.03
CA ALA A 41 -35.09 4.90 7.61
C ALA A 41 -33.82 5.69 7.25
N ILE A 42 -33.59 6.87 7.84
CA ILE A 42 -32.34 7.64 7.65
C ILE A 42 -31.13 6.86 8.17
N PHE A 43 -31.22 6.25 9.36
CA PHE A 43 -30.14 5.41 9.92
C PHE A 43 -29.83 4.22 9.00
N LEU A 44 -30.86 3.56 8.46
CA LEU A 44 -30.69 2.46 7.51
C LEU A 44 -30.02 2.92 6.21
N LEU A 45 -30.47 4.04 5.63
CA LEU A 45 -29.89 4.60 4.39
C LEU A 45 -28.42 5.00 4.59
N LEU A 46 -28.07 5.61 5.72
CA LEU A 46 -26.68 5.90 6.09
C LEU A 46 -25.84 4.63 6.19
N GLY A 47 -26.36 3.60 6.86
CA GLY A 47 -25.69 2.31 7.01
C GLY A 47 -25.38 1.65 5.66
N ILE A 48 -26.38 1.59 4.78
CA ILE A 48 -26.24 1.09 3.41
C ILE A 48 -25.22 1.95 2.63
N GLY A 49 -25.30 3.28 2.75
CA GLY A 49 -24.37 4.20 2.09
C GLY A 49 -22.90 3.93 2.45
N PHE A 50 -22.59 3.71 3.73
CA PHE A 50 -21.24 3.35 4.17
C PHE A 50 -20.78 2.01 3.60
N LEU A 51 -21.65 0.99 3.60
CA LEU A 51 -21.32 -0.34 3.07
C LEU A 51 -21.06 -0.30 1.55
N VAL A 52 -21.92 0.41 0.80
CA VAL A 52 -21.75 0.61 -0.65
C VAL A 52 -20.46 1.37 -0.95
N GLY A 53 -20.17 2.44 -0.20
CA GLY A 53 -18.94 3.21 -0.38
C GLY A 53 -17.68 2.37 -0.15
N VAL A 54 -17.65 1.55 0.91
CA VAL A 54 -16.54 0.62 1.15
C VAL A 54 -16.45 -0.42 0.04
N TYR A 55 -17.58 -0.97 -0.41
CA TYR A 55 -17.61 -1.95 -1.50
C TYR A 55 -17.03 -1.38 -2.79
N ILE A 56 -17.44 -0.18 -3.22
CA ILE A 56 -16.91 0.48 -4.42
C ILE A 56 -15.39 0.67 -4.30
N ASN A 57 -14.89 1.08 -3.13
CA ASN A 57 -13.46 1.27 -2.93
C ASN A 57 -12.67 -0.05 -3.01
N ILE A 58 -13.17 -1.11 -2.37
CA ILE A 58 -12.55 -2.45 -2.43
C ILE A 58 -12.60 -3.02 -3.85
N ALA A 59 -13.74 -2.87 -4.54
CA ALA A 59 -13.92 -3.31 -5.92
C ALA A 59 -12.96 -2.56 -6.86
N GLY A 60 -12.79 -1.24 -6.67
CA GLY A 60 -11.81 -0.44 -7.40
C GLY A 60 -10.39 -0.97 -7.24
N LYS A 61 -9.93 -1.20 -6.01
CA LYS A 61 -8.59 -1.76 -5.75
C LYS A 61 -8.42 -3.16 -6.35
N ARG A 62 -9.43 -4.03 -6.21
CA ARG A 62 -9.42 -5.37 -6.82
C ARG A 62 -9.40 -5.31 -8.35
N ASN A 63 -10.12 -4.38 -8.95
CA ASN A 63 -10.16 -4.24 -10.41
C ASN A 63 -8.80 -3.83 -10.97
N ILE A 64 -8.04 -2.99 -10.26
CA ILE A 64 -6.67 -2.65 -10.67
C ILE A 64 -5.81 -3.91 -10.72
N VAL A 65 -5.85 -4.76 -9.69
CA VAL A 65 -5.07 -6.01 -9.68
C VAL A 65 -5.56 -7.02 -10.73
N LYS A 66 -6.88 -7.09 -10.98
CA LYS A 66 -7.46 -8.06 -11.92
C LYS A 66 -7.33 -7.67 -13.39
N LYS A 67 -7.41 -6.38 -13.70
CA LYS A 67 -7.46 -5.85 -15.08
C LYS A 67 -6.22 -5.05 -15.45
N GLY A 68 -5.39 -4.68 -14.48
CA GLY A 68 -4.19 -3.89 -14.72
C GLY A 68 -3.09 -4.71 -15.35
N THR A 69 -2.23 -4.01 -16.09
CA THR A 69 -1.01 -4.60 -16.64
C THR A 69 -0.04 -4.83 -15.49
N ARG A 70 0.45 -6.06 -15.37
CA ARG A 70 1.44 -6.44 -14.35
C ARG A 70 2.82 -5.95 -14.79
N TYR A 71 3.52 -5.27 -13.90
CA TYR A 71 4.93 -4.94 -14.03
C TYR A 71 5.72 -5.45 -12.82
N PRO A 72 6.82 -6.18 -13.02
CA PRO A 72 7.76 -6.45 -11.96
C PRO A 72 8.53 -5.16 -11.66
N ALA A 73 8.52 -4.73 -10.40
CA ALA A 73 9.12 -3.48 -9.96
C ALA A 73 10.14 -3.73 -8.85
N LYS A 74 11.25 -3.00 -8.86
CA LYS A 74 12.28 -3.03 -7.82
C LYS A 74 11.95 -2.06 -6.71
N ILE A 75 11.99 -2.55 -5.48
CA ILE A 75 11.83 -1.72 -4.29
C ILE A 75 13.10 -0.91 -4.12
N TYR A 76 12.99 0.39 -4.36
CA TYR A 76 14.13 1.29 -4.45
C TYR A 76 14.28 2.15 -3.19
N GLY A 77 13.15 2.56 -2.60
CA GLY A 77 13.19 3.38 -1.39
C GLY A 77 11.84 3.53 -0.71
N TYR A 78 11.76 4.47 0.23
CA TYR A 78 10.56 4.73 1.01
C TYR A 78 10.23 6.22 1.06
N VAL A 79 8.94 6.53 1.11
CA VAL A 79 8.42 7.89 1.26
C VAL A 79 7.51 7.94 2.48
N ASP A 80 7.72 8.90 3.36
CA ASP A 80 6.87 9.07 4.53
C ASP A 80 5.45 9.47 4.12
N ASN A 81 4.47 8.73 4.64
CA ASN A 81 3.07 9.02 4.43
C ASN A 81 2.59 10.03 5.48
N THR A 82 2.66 11.32 5.14
CA THR A 82 2.26 12.43 6.01
C THR A 82 0.75 12.55 6.24
N SER A 83 -0.06 11.73 5.57
CA SER A 83 -1.52 11.76 5.73
C SER A 83 -2.01 11.28 7.10
N VAL A 84 -1.21 10.44 7.80
CA VAL A 84 -1.59 9.85 9.09
C VAL A 84 -0.37 9.70 9.99
N VAL A 85 -0.57 9.84 11.30
CA VAL A 85 0.45 9.56 12.32
C VAL A 85 0.01 8.33 13.11
N VAL A 86 0.88 7.33 13.20
CA VAL A 86 0.65 6.11 13.98
C VAL A 86 1.75 6.02 15.03
N ASN A 87 1.38 6.02 16.32
CA ASN A 87 2.32 5.97 17.44
C ASN A 87 3.42 7.05 17.38
N GLY A 88 3.05 8.29 17.01
CA GLY A 88 3.97 9.42 16.93
C GLY A 88 4.96 9.38 15.76
N ARG A 89 4.80 8.45 14.81
CA ARG A 89 5.63 8.32 13.61
C ARG A 89 4.77 8.27 12.35
N PHE A 90 5.31 8.78 11.24
CA PHE A 90 4.68 8.60 9.93
C PHE A 90 4.93 7.17 9.43
N PRO A 91 3.88 6.44 8.99
CA PRO A 91 4.08 5.18 8.27
C PRO A 91 4.73 5.47 6.91
N GLN A 92 5.35 4.46 6.33
CA GLN A 92 6.09 4.59 5.07
C GLN A 92 5.36 3.93 3.91
N ASN A 93 5.48 4.55 2.75
CA ASN A 93 5.05 4.00 1.47
C ASN A 93 6.28 3.53 0.71
N VAL A 94 6.12 2.51 -0.12
CA VAL A 94 7.21 1.95 -0.91
C VAL A 94 7.34 2.74 -2.20
N LYS A 95 8.56 3.17 -2.53
CA LYS A 95 8.91 3.72 -3.83
C LYS A 95 9.54 2.61 -4.66
N VAL A 96 9.04 2.43 -5.88
CA VAL A 96 9.52 1.40 -6.81
C VAL A 96 9.90 1.98 -8.15
N HIS A 97 10.91 1.38 -8.78
CA HIS A 97 11.23 1.59 -10.18
C HIS A 97 10.81 0.37 -10.99
N TYR A 98 10.28 0.58 -12.19
CA TYR A 98 9.91 -0.49 -13.11
C TYR A 98 10.07 -0.04 -14.56
N PHE A 99 10.18 -1.00 -15.47
CA PHE A 99 10.10 -0.71 -16.91
C PHE A 99 8.66 -0.82 -17.37
N ASP A 100 8.17 0.20 -18.07
CA ASP A 100 6.88 0.15 -18.75
C ASP A 100 6.93 -0.77 -19.99
N SER A 101 5.79 -0.93 -20.66
CA SER A 101 5.68 -1.79 -21.86
C SER A 101 6.60 -1.36 -23.02
N HIS A 102 7.13 -0.15 -22.99
CA HIS A 102 8.06 0.39 -24.00
C HIS A 102 9.52 0.30 -23.54
N GLY A 103 9.79 -0.30 -22.37
CA GLY A 103 11.13 -0.40 -21.81
C GLY A 103 11.66 0.90 -21.21
N ILE A 104 10.77 1.86 -20.92
CA ILE A 104 11.13 3.13 -20.27
C ILE A 104 11.04 2.95 -18.76
N GLU A 105 12.07 3.40 -18.05
CA GLU A 105 12.09 3.42 -16.58
C GLU A 105 11.03 4.39 -16.04
N ARG A 106 10.25 3.94 -15.06
CA ARG A 106 9.21 4.70 -14.37
C ARG A 106 9.36 4.55 -12.86
N GLU A 107 9.13 5.63 -12.13
CA GLU A 107 9.00 5.63 -10.68
C GLU A 107 7.52 5.63 -10.28
N ALA A 108 7.15 4.80 -9.30
CA ALA A 108 5.84 4.84 -8.67
C ALA A 108 5.93 4.75 -7.15
N VAL A 109 5.04 5.47 -6.46
CA VAL A 109 4.88 5.36 -5.00
C VAL A 109 3.66 4.50 -4.70
N ILE A 110 3.89 3.35 -4.07
CA ILE A 110 2.87 2.39 -3.68
C ILE A 110 2.42 2.69 -2.24
N PRO A 111 1.12 2.90 -2.00
CA PRO A 111 0.59 3.24 -0.68
C PRO A 111 0.51 2.01 0.24
N THR A 112 1.66 1.49 0.67
CA THR A 112 1.79 0.31 1.56
C THR A 112 1.53 0.66 3.02
N SER A 113 1.88 1.88 3.46
CA SER A 113 1.68 2.39 4.83
C SER A 113 2.21 1.43 5.91
N PHE A 114 3.41 0.91 5.71
CA PHE A 114 4.08 0.00 6.65
C PHE A 114 4.80 0.78 7.76
N THR A 115 5.17 0.08 8.82
CA THR A 115 5.86 0.70 9.96
C THR A 115 7.34 0.91 9.64
N ARG A 116 7.87 2.11 9.86
CA ARG A 116 9.28 2.42 9.64
C ARG A 116 10.18 1.42 10.38
N GLY A 117 11.14 0.84 9.64
CA GLY A 117 12.06 -0.17 10.16
C GLY A 117 11.50 -1.60 10.21
N SER A 118 10.31 -1.86 9.63
CA SER A 118 9.88 -3.24 9.41
C SER A 118 10.56 -3.82 8.16
N ASN A 119 10.86 -5.12 8.19
CA ASN A 119 11.41 -5.86 7.05
C ASN A 119 10.33 -6.34 6.07
N GLU A 120 9.20 -5.64 6.00
CA GLU A 120 8.04 -6.08 5.21
C GLU A 120 8.22 -5.86 3.71
N TYR A 121 8.99 -4.84 3.34
CA TYR A 121 9.30 -4.47 1.96
C TYR A 121 10.79 -4.15 1.81
N PRO A 122 11.69 -5.14 1.88
CA PRO A 122 13.13 -4.90 1.83
C PRO A 122 13.55 -4.29 0.49
N ILE A 123 14.58 -3.45 0.51
CA ILE A 123 15.09 -2.78 -0.68
C ILE A 123 15.87 -3.76 -1.58
N GLY A 124 15.71 -3.56 -2.89
CA GLY A 124 16.16 -4.42 -3.98
C GLY A 124 15.38 -5.72 -4.14
N MET A 125 14.37 -5.98 -3.31
CA MET A 125 13.38 -7.02 -3.61
C MET A 125 12.49 -6.57 -4.77
N THR A 126 11.95 -7.55 -5.48
CA THR A 126 11.00 -7.36 -6.56
C THR A 126 9.58 -7.49 -6.02
N ILE A 127 8.70 -6.58 -6.41
CA ILE A 127 7.26 -6.62 -6.12
C ILE A 127 6.48 -6.46 -7.43
N ASP A 128 5.38 -7.21 -7.55
CA ASP A 128 4.48 -7.04 -8.70
C ASP A 128 3.51 -5.89 -8.44
N ILE A 129 3.57 -4.90 -9.33
CA ILE A 129 2.60 -3.80 -9.41
C ILE A 129 1.66 -4.01 -10.58
N TYR A 130 0.47 -3.42 -10.46
CA TYR A 130 -0.57 -3.45 -11.48
C TYR A 130 -0.98 -2.02 -11.79
N GLU A 131 -0.84 -1.62 -13.05
CA GLU A 131 -1.29 -0.31 -13.51
C GLU A 131 -2.63 -0.44 -14.24
N TYR A 132 -3.62 0.35 -13.84
CA TYR A 132 -4.90 0.42 -14.51
C TYR A 132 -5.44 1.85 -14.49
N ASN A 133 -5.60 2.47 -15.67
CA ASN A 133 -6.04 3.86 -15.84
C ASN A 133 -5.23 4.86 -15.00
N GLY A 134 -3.90 4.75 -15.00
CA GLY A 134 -2.99 5.62 -14.23
C GLY A 134 -3.04 5.42 -12.72
N LYS A 135 -3.72 4.37 -12.23
CA LYS A 135 -3.73 3.99 -10.81
C LYS A 135 -2.92 2.73 -10.61
N TYR A 136 -2.19 2.70 -9.50
CA TYR A 136 -1.36 1.55 -9.12
C TYR A 136 -2.03 0.71 -8.04
N GLY A 137 -1.98 -0.61 -8.24
CA GLY A 137 -2.22 -1.65 -7.26
C GLY A 137 -0.97 -2.50 -7.10
N PHE A 138 -0.93 -3.35 -6.08
CA PHE A 138 0.20 -4.22 -5.82
C PHE A 138 -0.25 -5.50 -5.13
N ASP A 139 0.51 -6.58 -5.30
CA ASP A 139 0.35 -7.79 -4.52
C ASP A 139 1.41 -7.87 -3.43
N LYS A 140 0.98 -7.76 -2.17
CA LYS A 140 1.86 -7.90 -1.00
C LYS A 140 2.61 -9.23 -0.95
N LYS A 141 2.01 -10.32 -1.46
CA LYS A 141 2.64 -11.66 -1.43
C LYS A 141 3.69 -11.87 -2.52
N SER A 142 3.77 -10.96 -3.48
CA SER A 142 4.68 -11.07 -4.62
C SER A 142 6.12 -10.66 -4.30
N VAL A 143 6.37 -10.10 -3.11
CA VAL A 143 7.71 -9.66 -2.69
C VAL A 143 8.67 -10.85 -2.70
N ARG A 144 9.69 -10.79 -3.55
CA ARG A 144 10.65 -11.87 -3.80
C ARG A 144 12.01 -11.36 -4.22
N ASP A 145 13.02 -12.18 -4.03
CA ASP A 145 14.38 -11.93 -4.54
C ASP A 145 14.47 -12.46 -5.98
N GLU A 146 14.07 -11.62 -6.94
CA GLU A 146 14.16 -11.90 -8.37
C GLU A 146 15.04 -10.84 -9.02
N ILE A 147 16.02 -11.26 -9.82
CA ILE A 147 16.88 -10.35 -10.57
C ILE A 147 16.16 -9.92 -11.86
N LEU A 148 15.97 -8.62 -12.05
CA LEU A 148 15.32 -8.08 -13.24
C LEU A 148 16.32 -7.75 -14.34
N TYR A 149 15.86 -7.76 -15.60
CA TYR A 149 16.64 -7.25 -16.71
C TYR A 149 16.93 -5.76 -16.49
N ARG A 150 18.20 -5.33 -16.65
CA ARG A 150 18.67 -3.95 -16.40
C ARG A 150 18.33 -3.44 -15.00
N GLU A 151 18.34 -4.34 -13.99
CA GLU A 151 18.11 -3.99 -12.59
C GLU A 151 19.04 -2.90 -12.07
N GLU A 152 20.27 -2.83 -12.57
CA GLU A 152 21.24 -1.80 -12.23
C GLU A 152 20.71 -0.39 -12.52
N GLU A 153 19.88 -0.23 -13.55
CA GLU A 153 19.24 1.05 -13.85
C GLU A 153 18.06 1.33 -12.93
N LEU A 154 17.29 0.30 -12.57
CA LEU A 154 16.16 0.43 -11.64
C LEU A 154 16.62 0.70 -10.20
N MET A 155 17.86 0.35 -9.87
CA MET A 155 18.47 0.52 -8.56
C MET A 155 19.48 1.67 -8.53
N ASP A 156 19.62 2.44 -9.63
CA ASP A 156 20.50 3.61 -9.68
C ASP A 156 19.88 4.80 -8.94
N ASP A 157 20.58 5.31 -7.94
CA ASP A 157 20.10 6.43 -7.12
C ASP A 157 20.32 7.77 -7.85
N LYS A 158 19.27 8.34 -8.46
CA LYS A 158 19.28 9.71 -8.99
C LYS A 158 18.57 10.69 -8.03
N PRO A 159 19.18 11.80 -7.59
CA PRO A 159 20.58 12.25 -7.75
C PRO A 159 21.42 12.06 -6.47
N ILE A 160 22.67 11.64 -6.66
CA ILE A 160 23.72 11.61 -5.63
C ILE A 160 23.99 13.05 -5.16
N ASN A 161 23.77 13.35 -3.87
CA ASN A 161 24.34 14.55 -3.26
C ASN A 161 25.80 14.22 -2.89
N PRO A 162 26.81 14.70 -3.63
CA PRO A 162 28.19 14.27 -3.45
C PRO A 162 28.73 14.60 -2.05
N GLY A 163 28.13 15.59 -1.37
CA GLY A 163 28.51 15.99 -0.01
C GLY A 163 27.94 15.12 1.12
N ALA A 164 27.00 14.21 0.81
CA ALA A 164 26.37 13.31 1.79
C ALA A 164 26.87 11.85 1.70
N VAL A 165 27.67 11.54 0.69
CA VAL A 165 28.19 10.19 0.44
C VAL A 165 29.31 9.87 1.43
N LYS A 166 29.02 9.00 2.39
CA LYS A 166 30.02 8.42 3.31
C LYS A 166 30.15 6.94 3.03
N LEU A 167 31.34 6.49 2.66
CA LEU A 167 31.64 5.06 2.52
C LEU A 167 31.82 4.44 3.91
N ILE A 168 31.07 3.38 4.19
CA ILE A 168 31.19 2.59 5.41
C ILE A 168 31.35 1.10 5.07
N ALA A 169 31.99 0.36 5.97
CA ALA A 169 32.08 -1.10 5.84
C ALA A 169 30.77 -1.73 6.33
N VAL A 170 30.16 -2.57 5.51
CA VAL A 170 28.91 -3.26 5.84
C VAL A 170 29.04 -4.75 5.61
N THR A 171 28.49 -5.51 6.54
CA THR A 171 28.39 -6.96 6.44
C THR A 171 27.07 -7.31 5.76
N CYS A 172 27.13 -8.06 4.67
CA CYS A 172 25.96 -8.54 3.95
C CYS A 172 25.15 -9.52 4.82
N PRO A 173 23.84 -9.30 5.06
CA PRO A 173 23.03 -10.21 5.86
C PRO A 173 22.82 -11.56 5.19
N ASN A 174 22.87 -11.62 3.85
CA ASN A 174 22.66 -12.85 3.10
C ASN A 174 23.90 -13.78 3.06
N CYS A 175 25.09 -13.26 2.76
CA CYS A 175 26.31 -14.06 2.58
C CYS A 175 27.43 -13.81 3.60
N ALA A 176 27.19 -12.94 4.59
CA ALA A 176 28.16 -12.56 5.64
C ALA A 176 29.48 -11.94 5.15
N SER A 177 29.63 -11.67 3.85
CA SER A 177 30.80 -10.95 3.32
C SER A 177 30.77 -9.48 3.76
N THR A 178 31.94 -8.92 4.07
CA THR A 178 32.07 -7.49 4.37
C THR A 178 32.52 -6.74 3.12
N TYR A 179 31.86 -5.64 2.79
CA TYR A 179 32.20 -4.80 1.64
C TYR A 179 32.01 -3.32 1.96
N GLN A 180 32.62 -2.44 1.14
CA GLN A 180 32.43 -0.99 1.26
C GLN A 180 31.17 -0.57 0.51
N ALA A 181 30.39 0.29 1.15
CA ALA A 181 29.12 0.75 0.63
C ALA A 181 28.79 2.17 1.07
N THR A 182 27.93 2.81 0.31
CA THR A 182 27.57 4.22 0.43
C THR A 182 26.42 4.38 1.42
N GLN A 183 26.65 5.07 2.52
CA GLN A 183 25.65 5.37 3.55
C GLN A 183 24.59 6.34 3.02
N GLY A 184 23.32 5.99 3.19
CA GLY A 184 22.13 6.66 2.68
C GLY A 184 21.57 6.09 1.38
N TYR A 185 22.21 5.06 0.80
CA TYR A 185 21.96 4.59 -0.56
C TYR A 185 21.68 3.09 -0.62
N SER A 186 21.04 2.66 -1.71
CA SER A 186 20.89 1.23 -2.01
C SER A 186 22.22 0.68 -2.53
N ASN A 187 22.70 -0.40 -1.94
CA ASN A 187 24.00 -1.00 -2.29
C ASN A 187 23.84 -2.48 -2.62
N ARG A 188 24.37 -2.89 -3.76
CA ARG A 188 24.45 -4.29 -4.18
C ARG A 188 25.66 -4.97 -3.56
N CYS A 189 25.47 -6.11 -2.92
CA CYS A 189 26.57 -6.93 -2.43
C CYS A 189 27.34 -7.53 -3.61
N PRO A 190 28.67 -7.29 -3.73
CA PRO A 190 29.46 -7.77 -4.87
C PRO A 190 29.61 -9.31 -4.87
N TYR A 191 29.45 -9.96 -3.72
CA TYR A 191 29.66 -11.40 -3.58
C TYR A 191 28.41 -12.26 -3.85
N CYS A 192 27.21 -11.78 -3.51
CA CYS A 192 25.98 -12.56 -3.66
C CYS A 192 24.86 -11.82 -4.42
N GLY A 193 25.09 -10.57 -4.82
CA GLY A 193 24.13 -9.77 -5.58
C GLY A 193 22.94 -9.22 -4.78
N SER A 194 22.80 -9.54 -3.49
CA SER A 194 21.71 -9.01 -2.67
C SER A 194 21.85 -7.53 -2.42
N TYR A 195 20.73 -6.80 -2.40
CA TYR A 195 20.72 -5.37 -2.11
C TYR A 195 20.39 -5.08 -0.65
N GLN A 196 20.92 -3.98 -0.15
CA GLN A 196 20.58 -3.44 1.16
C GLN A 196 20.74 -1.91 1.19
N ASN A 197 19.89 -1.25 1.97
CA ASN A 197 20.10 0.15 2.31
C ASN A 197 21.00 0.27 3.52
N ILE A 198 21.95 1.19 3.43
CA ILE A 198 23.01 1.41 4.41
C ILE A 198 22.90 2.82 4.95
#